data_AF-A0A7Y1UC19-F1
#
_entry.id   AF-A0A7Y1UC19-F1
#
_cell.length_a   1.000
_cell.length_b   1.000
_cell.length_c   1.000
_cell.angle_alpha   90.00
_cell.angle_beta   90.00
_cell.angle_gamma   90.00
#
_symmetry.space_group_name_H-M   'P 1'
#
loop_
_entity.id
_entity.type
_entity.pdbx_description
1 polymer ?
#
loop_
_entity_poly.entity_id
_entity_poly.type
_entity_poly.pdbx_seq_one_letter_code
_entity_poly.pdbx_strand_id
1 'polypeptide(L)'
;MAVAENAILIDIRTPQEVSEGYIKNAKNIDYYNDSFMDKINELDKNQPIYLYCRSGGRSGKALIMLKDEGFMEVYNLLGGFNGWKSSGNDILVPPQ
;
A
#
# COMPACT_ATOMS: atom_id res chain seq x y z
N MET A 1 8.72 -12.54 -3.16
CA MET A 1 8.63 -11.48 -4.19
C MET A 1 9.25 -10.23 -3.59
N ALA A 2 10.38 -9.78 -4.13
CA ALA A 2 11.03 -8.57 -3.65
C ALA A 2 10.25 -7.35 -4.15
N VAL A 3 9.90 -6.42 -3.26
CA VAL A 3 9.54 -5.06 -3.68
C VAL A 3 10.79 -4.52 -4.38
N ALA A 4 10.67 -4.12 -5.65
CA ALA A 4 11.82 -3.61 -6.38
C ALA A 4 12.46 -2.46 -5.58
N GLU A 5 13.79 -2.35 -5.58
CA GLU A 5 14.52 -1.40 -4.72
C GLU A 5 14.11 0.07 -4.91
N ASN A 6 13.43 0.39 -6.02
CA ASN A 6 12.90 1.72 -6.34
C ASN A 6 11.36 1.79 -6.39
N ALA A 7 10.67 0.84 -5.76
CA ALA A 7 9.21 0.81 -5.75
C ALA A 7 8.62 1.45 -4.49
N ILE A 8 7.55 2.21 -4.67
CA ILE A 8 6.81 2.84 -3.59
C ILE A 8 5.81 1.82 -3.04
N LEU A 9 5.98 1.43 -1.79
CA LEU A 9 5.02 0.59 -1.10
C LEU A 9 4.03 1.46 -0.33
N ILE A 10 2.73 1.23 -0.52
CA ILE A 10 1.65 2.00 0.10
C ILE A 10 0.74 1.07 0.89
N ASP A 11 0.59 1.40 2.17
CA ASP A 11 -0.38 0.78 3.06
C ASP A 11 -1.67 1.61 3.07
N ILE A 12 -2.74 1.08 2.48
CA ILE A 12 -4.02 1.78 2.40
C ILE A 12 -5.01 1.41 3.52
N ARG A 13 -4.50 0.80 4.59
CA ARG A 13 -5.28 0.51 5.80
C ARG A 13 -5.43 1.75 6.67
N THR A 14 -6.32 1.67 7.66
CA THR A 14 -6.48 2.75 8.63
C THR A 14 -5.24 2.87 9.52
N PRO A 15 -4.97 4.06 10.09
CA PRO A 15 -3.84 4.24 11.01
C PRO A 15 -3.86 3.28 12.20
N GLN A 16 -5.06 2.91 12.67
CA GLN A 16 -5.23 1.97 13.76
C GLN A 16 -4.77 0.55 13.39
N GLU A 17 -5.03 0.10 12.16
CA GLU A 17 -4.52 -1.18 11.64
C GLU A 17 -2.98 -1.14 11.41
N VAL A 18 -2.44 0.03 11.06
CA VAL A 18 -0.99 0.24 10.86
C VAL A 18 -0.23 0.26 12.18
N SER A 19 -0.84 0.77 13.25
CA SER A 19 -0.27 0.72 14.60
C SER A 19 -0.09 -0.71 15.13
N GLU A 20 -0.85 -1.69 14.63
CA GLU A 20 -0.65 -3.12 14.95
C GLU A 20 0.52 -3.75 14.17
N GLY A 21 1.02 -3.05 13.16
CA GLY A 21 2.14 -3.44 12.32
C GLY A 21 1.88 -3.24 10.84
N TYR A 22 2.93 -2.98 10.07
CA TYR A 22 2.93 -2.68 8.65
C TYR A 22 4.17 -3.24 7.96
N ILE A 23 4.20 -3.26 6.63
CA ILE A 23 5.35 -3.77 5.89
C ILE A 23 6.45 -2.71 5.90
N LYS A 24 7.71 -3.13 6.09
CA LYS A 24 8.86 -2.22 6.06
C LYS A 24 8.86 -1.37 4.79
N ASN A 25 9.16 -0.07 4.94
CA ASN A 25 9.15 0.95 3.88
C ASN A 25 7.76 1.27 3.29
N ALA A 26 6.66 0.77 3.87
CA ALA A 26 5.33 1.17 3.45
C ALA A 26 4.95 2.57 3.94
N LYS A 27 4.46 3.42 3.05
CA LYS A 27 3.83 4.72 3.39
C LYS A 27 2.35 4.48 3.66
N ASN A 28 1.85 4.88 4.83
CA ASN A 28 0.42 4.77 5.11
C ASN A 28 -0.37 5.92 4.47
N ILE A 29 -1.36 5.56 3.64
CA ILE A 29 -2.32 6.48 3.03
C ILE A 29 -3.71 5.85 3.18
N ASP A 30 -4.44 6.23 4.23
CA ASP A 30 -5.74 5.66 4.54
C ASP A 30 -6.74 5.83 3.38
N TYR A 31 -7.22 4.70 2.85
CA TYR A 31 -8.22 4.66 1.77
C TYR A 31 -9.54 5.36 2.13
N TYR A 32 -9.90 5.41 3.41
CA TYR A 32 -11.14 6.06 3.84
C TYR A 32 -10.98 7.57 4.09
N ASN A 33 -9.76 8.08 4.03
CA ASN A 33 -9.53 9.51 4.18
C ASN A 33 -9.88 10.22 2.87
N ASP A 34 -10.62 11.33 2.96
CA ASP A 34 -10.99 12.11 1.77
C ASP A 34 -9.76 12.60 0.98
N SER A 35 -8.64 12.84 1.66
CA SER A 35 -7.36 13.24 1.06
C SER A 35 -6.55 12.08 0.47
N PHE A 36 -7.14 10.88 0.33
CA PHE A 36 -6.46 9.72 -0.23
C PHE A 36 -5.91 10.01 -1.63
N MET A 37 -6.76 10.51 -2.52
CA MET A 37 -6.38 10.78 -3.92
C MET A 37 -5.36 11.91 -4.02
N ASP A 38 -5.47 12.96 -3.20
CA ASP A 38 -4.48 14.05 -3.18
C ASP A 38 -3.09 13.52 -2.80
N LYS A 39 -2.99 12.74 -1.73
CA LYS A 39 -1.73 12.13 -1.27
C LYS A 39 -1.16 11.13 -2.27
N ILE A 40 -2.01 10.43 -3.01
CA ILE A 40 -1.58 9.54 -4.08
C ILE A 40 -1.03 10.36 -5.23
N ASN A 41 -1.69 11.43 -5.65
CA ASN A 41 -1.24 12.29 -6.75
C ASN A 41 0.06 13.05 -6.46
N GLU A 42 0.43 13.22 -5.18
CA GLU A 42 1.76 13.71 -4.78
C GLU A 42 2.91 12.71 -5.06
N LEU A 43 2.60 11.44 -5.35
CA LEU A 43 3.60 10.41 -5.62
C LEU A 43 4.11 10.48 -7.06
N ASP A 44 5.34 9.99 -7.25
CA ASP A 44 5.95 9.91 -8.57
C ASP A 44 5.24 8.86 -9.44
N LYS A 45 4.56 9.32 -10.48
CA LYS A 45 3.82 8.47 -11.44
C LYS A 45 4.73 7.58 -12.29
N ASN A 46 6.05 7.87 -12.31
CA ASN A 46 7.04 7.07 -13.04
C ASN A 46 7.59 5.90 -12.22
N GLN A 47 7.35 5.87 -10.90
CA GLN A 47 7.84 4.80 -10.05
C GLN A 47 6.79 3.69 -9.91
N PRO A 48 7.22 2.42 -9.84
CA PRO A 48 6.31 1.32 -9.57
C PRO A 48 5.72 1.43 -8.17
N ILE A 49 4.40 1.43 -8.09
CA ILE A 49 3.64 1.53 -6.84
C ILE A 49 3.03 0.18 -6.50
N TYR A 50 3.37 -0.33 -5.32
CA TYR A 50 2.72 -1.48 -4.72
C TYR A 50 1.76 -1.00 -3.65
N LEU A 51 0.48 -1.35 -3.76
CA LEU A 51 -0.50 -1.05 -2.73
C LEU A 51 -1.12 -2.31 -2.16
N TYR A 52 -1.34 -2.27 -0.85
CA TYR A 52 -1.93 -3.37 -0.11
C TYR A 52 -2.88 -2.86 0.96
N CYS A 53 -3.93 -3.63 1.22
CA CYS A 53 -4.79 -3.43 2.38
C CYS A 53 -4.71 -4.63 3.32
N ARG A 54 -5.71 -4.83 4.19
CA ARG A 54 -5.76 -5.99 5.10
C ARG A 54 -5.82 -7.33 4.36
N SER A 55 -6.64 -7.43 3.31
CA SER A 55 -6.97 -8.69 2.61
C SER A 55 -6.94 -8.63 1.07
N GLY A 56 -6.68 -7.46 0.47
CA GLY A 56 -6.61 -7.27 -0.99
C GLY A 56 -7.83 -6.62 -1.65
N GLY A 57 -8.95 -6.46 -0.93
CA GLY A 57 -10.20 -5.92 -1.51
C GLY A 57 -10.17 -4.43 -1.81
N ARG A 58 -9.74 -3.60 -0.85
CA ARG A 58 -9.62 -2.13 -1.02
C ARG A 58 -8.54 -1.78 -2.04
N SER A 59 -7.42 -2.51 -2.02
CA SER A 59 -6.27 -2.26 -2.89
C SER A 59 -6.57 -2.59 -4.34
N GLY A 60 -7.47 -3.54 -4.62
CA GLY A 60 -7.98 -3.76 -5.97
C GLY A 60 -8.72 -2.55 -6.55
N LYS A 61 -9.53 -1.86 -5.74
CA LYS A 61 -10.25 -0.64 -6.18
C LYS A 61 -9.30 0.53 -6.37
N ALA A 62 -8.40 0.76 -5.41
CA ALA A 62 -7.38 1.80 -5.50
C ALA A 62 -6.49 1.61 -6.73
N LEU A 63 -6.12 0.37 -7.09
CA LEU A 63 -5.34 0.09 -8.29
C LEU A 63 -6.01 0.62 -9.56
N ILE A 64 -7.33 0.46 -9.68
CA ILE A 64 -8.08 0.95 -10.84
C ILE A 64 -8.06 2.49 -10.87
N MET A 65 -8.27 3.13 -9.72
CA MET A 65 -8.21 4.60 -9.60
C MET A 65 -6.84 5.14 -9.99
N LEU A 66 -5.75 4.55 -9.46
CA LEU A 66 -4.39 5.00 -9.79
C LEU A 66 -4.07 4.81 -11.28
N LYS A 67 -4.53 3.72 -11.90
CA LYS A 67 -4.34 3.54 -13.34
C LYS A 67 -5.08 4.62 -14.15
N ASP A 68 -6.27 5.02 -13.71
CA ASP A 68 -7.05 6.10 -14.33
C ASP A 68 -6.37 7.48 -14.17
N GLU A 69 -5.72 7.71 -13.02
CA GLU A 69 -4.92 8.92 -12.75
C GLU A 69 -3.59 8.99 -13.54
N GLY A 70 -3.28 7.97 -14.35
CA GLY A 70 -2.10 7.93 -15.22
C GLY A 70 -0.84 7.36 -14.57
N PHE A 71 -0.95 6.62 -13.47
CA PHE A 71 0.20 5.87 -12.95
C PHE A 71 0.55 4.71 -13.88
N MET A 72 1.80 4.64 -14.32
CA MET A 72 2.24 3.64 -15.30
C MET A 72 2.28 2.23 -14.72
N GLU A 73 2.83 2.11 -13.51
CA GLU A 73 3.11 0.83 -12.88
C GLU A 73 2.46 0.75 -11.51
N VAL A 74 1.30 0.08 -11.45
CA VAL A 74 0.51 -0.07 -10.22
C VAL A 74 0.21 -1.53 -9.98
N TYR A 75 0.60 -2.02 -8.82
CA TYR A 75 0.53 -3.42 -8.43
C TYR A 75 -0.24 -3.57 -7.11
N ASN A 76 -1.18 -4.52 -7.09
CA ASN A 76 -1.89 -4.89 -5.87
C ASN A 76 -1.20 -6.09 -5.22
N LEU A 77 -0.84 -5.96 -3.95
CA LEU A 77 -0.30 -7.09 -3.19
C LEU A 77 -1.43 -8.08 -2.84
N LEU A 78 -1.50 -9.17 -3.60
CA LEU A 78 -2.49 -10.22 -3.40
C LEU A 78 -2.33 -10.86 -2.01
N GLY A 79 -3.46 -11.00 -1.29
CA GLY A 79 -3.49 -11.44 0.10
C GLY A 79 -3.29 -10.33 1.13
N GLY A 80 -2.88 -9.12 0.70
CA GLY A 80 -2.70 -7.96 1.57
C GLY A 80 -1.72 -8.20 2.73
N PHE A 81 -1.89 -7.43 3.80
CA PHE A 81 -1.08 -7.55 5.02
C PHE A 81 -1.20 -8.94 5.66
N ASN A 82 -2.39 -9.55 5.66
CA ASN A 82 -2.58 -10.89 6.23
C ASN A 82 -1.78 -11.95 5.47
N GLY A 83 -1.82 -11.91 4.13
CA GLY A 83 -1.04 -12.82 3.28
C GLY A 83 0.46 -12.62 3.47
N TRP A 84 0.91 -11.37 3.56
CA TRP A 84 2.31 -11.04 3.84
C TRP A 84 2.77 -11.61 5.19
N LYS A 85 2.01 -11.34 6.25
CA LYS A 85 2.27 -11.85 7.61
C LYS A 85 2.26 -13.38 7.64
N SER A 86 1.28 -14.01 6.97
CA SER A 86 1.17 -15.48 6.91
C SER A 86 2.29 -16.14 6.11
N SER A 87 2.95 -15.40 5.23
CA SER A 87 4.11 -15.91 4.47
C SER A 87 5.40 -15.92 5.30
N GLY A 88 5.35 -15.46 6.56
CA GLY A 88 6.52 -15.37 7.43
C GLY A 88 7.45 -14.20 7.09
N ASN A 89 6.97 -13.21 6.33
CA ASN A 89 7.75 -12.03 5.99
C ASN A 89 7.81 -11.02 7.15
N ASP A 90 8.87 -10.22 7.20
CA ASP A 90 9.04 -9.19 8.20
C ASP A 90 7.94 -8.12 8.14
N ILE A 91 7.44 -7.77 9.32
CA ILE A 91 6.56 -6.62 9.57
C ILE A 91 7.22 -5.73 10.62
N LEU A 92 7.04 -4.42 10.47
CA LEU A 92 7.45 -3.44 11.47
C LEU A 92 6.23 -3.02 12.28
N VAL A 93 6.40 -2.92 13.59
CA VAL A 93 5.40 -2.34 14.49
C VAL A 93 5.94 -0.98 14.91
N PRO A 94 5.18 0.12 14.70
CA PRO A 94 5.64 1.43 15.14
C PRO A 94 5.72 1.46 16.66
N PRO A 95 6.71 2.17 17.25
CA PRO A 95 6.77 2.34 18.69
C PRO A 95 5.50 3.06 19.17
N GLN A 96 4.88 2.50 20.22
CA GLN A 96 3.71 3.08 20.88
C GLN A 96 4.05 4.36 21.64
#